data_AF-A0A954UCG3-F1
#
_entry.id   AF-A0A954UCG3-F1
#
_cell.length_a   1.000
_cell.length_b   1.000
_cell.length_c   1.000
_cell.angle_alpha   90.00
_cell.angle_beta   90.00
_cell.angle_gamma   90.00
#
_symmetry.space_group_name_H-M   'P 1'
#
loop_
_entity.id
_entity.type
_entity.pdbx_description
1 polymer ?
#
loop_
_entity_poly.entity_id
_entity_poly.type
_entity_poly.pdbx_seq_one_letter_code
_entity_poly.pdbx_strand_id
1 'polypeptide(L)'
;MATGKKLGGVIHTYQKYDPRRFPSPTQPPPDLVSSAFDHLLMYGSTRRLTDEELARAIRLDPSQIAGLGPSLEALIAMLLERKRKILERYETDSVRRKAADAYRHRGAAVDPPRKFRKVYWQVLADEQIYDFERLWYQVGDDASPFARGLVDVMERLGEKYEVEELAAKYTFTGRESMTVPQALAIKEELEKIDELLKQLEEASKNAQIGVIDMDLLSEFAEPGDMEQLGQLRQMIEDYMREMAERQGIERDGAGFRLTPKAYRLFQSKLLEKIFANLQASRTGRHQGPIVGEGSVELQQTKPYEFGDSIANMDIPQSMINAMLRTGGTQSPLQLRSDDIVVHRTRNSPKCATVVVMDMSGSMRHHGLYVSAKRMGLALDGLIRSEYPGDFLQFI
;
A
#
# COMPACT_ATOMS: atom_id res chain seq x y z
N MET A 1 -19.31 -24.77 58.16
CA MET A 1 -19.99 -25.19 56.92
C MET A 1 -19.65 -24.19 55.81
N ALA A 2 -19.21 -24.71 54.65
CA ALA A 2 -19.07 -24.12 53.31
C ALA A 2 -18.29 -22.78 53.15
N THR A 3 -16.99 -22.77 52.82
CA THR A 3 -16.36 -22.84 51.48
C THR A 3 -16.92 -21.89 50.41
N GLY A 4 -16.17 -20.84 50.10
CA GLY A 4 -16.31 -20.04 48.88
C GLY A 4 -14.93 -19.76 48.27
N LYS A 5 -14.52 -20.60 47.30
CA LYS A 5 -13.31 -20.42 46.48
C LYS A 5 -13.34 -19.05 45.80
N LYS A 6 -12.35 -18.18 46.08
CA LYS A 6 -12.02 -17.07 45.17
C LYS A 6 -11.32 -17.66 43.95
N LEU A 7 -12.04 -17.69 42.82
CA LEU A 7 -11.47 -17.97 41.50
C LEU A 7 -10.41 -16.89 41.21
N GLY A 8 -9.15 -17.30 41.09
CA GLY A 8 -8.08 -16.45 40.59
C GLY A 8 -8.34 -16.12 39.13
N GLY A 9 -8.81 -14.90 38.86
CA GLY A 9 -8.78 -14.34 37.52
C GLY A 9 -7.35 -13.98 37.18
N VAL A 10 -6.80 -14.62 36.14
CA VAL A 10 -5.55 -14.17 35.52
C VAL A 10 -5.85 -12.84 34.83
N ILE A 11 -5.50 -11.74 35.48
CA ILE A 11 -5.43 -10.44 34.81
C ILE A 11 -4.17 -10.48 33.95
N HIS A 12 -4.33 -10.81 32.66
CA HIS A 12 -3.30 -10.52 31.67
C HIS A 12 -3.19 -9.00 31.56
N THR A 13 -2.27 -8.42 32.33
CA THR A 13 -1.82 -7.05 32.11
C THR A 13 -1.00 -7.04 30.82
N TYR A 14 -1.61 -6.60 29.73
CA TYR A 14 -0.87 -6.17 28.55
C TYR A 14 -0.04 -4.92 28.92
N GLN A 15 1.14 -5.12 29.52
CA GLN A 15 2.07 -4.05 29.92
C GLN A 15 2.75 -3.33 28.72
N LYS A 16 2.16 -3.36 27.53
CA LYS A 16 2.68 -2.71 26.33
C LYS A 16 1.60 -2.02 25.48
N TYR A 17 0.43 -1.73 26.05
CA TYR A 17 -0.57 -0.92 25.36
C TYR A 17 -0.38 0.56 25.74
N ASP A 18 0.31 1.31 24.88
CA ASP A 18 0.37 2.78 24.96
C ASP A 18 -0.69 3.36 23.99
N PRO A 19 -1.84 3.83 24.48
CA PRO A 19 -2.92 4.35 23.63
C PRO A 19 -2.53 5.63 22.87
N ARG A 20 -1.39 6.26 23.17
CA ARG A 20 -0.85 7.38 22.37
C ARG A 20 -0.07 6.91 21.13
N ARG A 21 0.24 5.62 21.02
CA ARG A 21 1.04 5.02 19.93
C ARG A 21 0.24 4.09 19.02
N PHE A 22 -1.05 3.84 19.30
CA PHE A 22 -1.84 2.89 18.53
C PHE A 22 -3.09 3.51 17.88
N PRO A 23 -3.45 3.07 16.66
CA PRO A 23 -4.76 3.38 16.09
C PRO A 23 -5.86 2.78 16.95
N SER A 24 -7.06 3.37 16.91
CA SER A 24 -8.24 2.83 17.58
C SER A 24 -8.45 1.35 17.19
N PRO A 25 -8.71 0.44 18.14
CA PRO A 25 -8.96 -0.99 17.86
C PRO A 25 -10.12 -1.26 16.89
N THR A 26 -10.92 -0.24 16.59
CA THR A 26 -12.14 -0.33 15.78
C THR A 26 -11.92 -0.13 14.28
N GLN A 27 -10.74 0.29 13.82
CA GLN A 27 -10.48 0.43 12.38
C GLN A 27 -9.74 -0.79 11.82
N PRO A 28 -10.20 -1.37 10.69
CA PRO A 28 -9.47 -2.43 10.01
C PRO A 28 -8.13 -1.88 9.52
N PRO A 29 -7.01 -2.63 9.65
CA PRO A 29 -5.71 -2.15 9.22
C PRO A 29 -5.73 -1.85 7.70
N PRO A 30 -5.06 -0.77 7.23
CA PRO A 30 -4.91 -0.44 5.82
C PRO A 30 -4.41 -1.65 5.03
N ASP A 31 -4.89 -1.84 3.81
CA ASP A 31 -4.53 -2.99 3.01
C ASP A 31 -3.29 -2.71 2.15
N LEU A 32 -2.11 -3.05 2.69
CA LEU A 32 -0.82 -2.81 2.02
C LEU A 32 -0.43 -3.96 1.09
N VAL A 33 -1.08 -5.11 1.26
CA VAL A 33 -0.69 -6.35 0.61
C VAL A 33 -1.50 -6.56 -0.68
N SER A 34 -2.80 -6.24 -0.69
CA SER A 34 -3.63 -6.54 -1.87
C SER A 34 -3.23 -5.77 -3.12
N SER A 35 -2.86 -4.49 -3.01
CA SER A 35 -2.38 -3.69 -4.15
C SER A 35 -1.08 -4.25 -4.74
N ALA A 36 -0.15 -4.63 -3.87
CA ALA A 36 1.12 -5.25 -4.25
C ALA A 36 0.91 -6.60 -4.94
N PHE A 37 -0.01 -7.42 -4.43
CA PHE A 37 -0.33 -8.72 -5.00
C PHE A 37 -1.15 -8.64 -6.28
N ASP A 38 -2.02 -7.65 -6.45
CA ASP A 38 -2.74 -7.43 -7.70
C ASP A 38 -1.79 -7.09 -8.86
N HIS A 39 -0.75 -6.29 -8.59
CA HIS A 39 0.31 -6.04 -9.54
C HIS A 39 1.10 -7.32 -9.89
N LEU A 40 1.46 -8.12 -8.88
CA LEU A 40 2.15 -9.40 -9.06
C LEU A 40 1.32 -10.38 -9.91
N LEU A 41 0.01 -10.43 -9.67
CA LEU A 41 -0.92 -11.28 -10.40
C LEU A 41 -1.04 -10.87 -11.88
N MET A 42 -1.09 -9.57 -12.15
CA MET A 42 -1.20 -8.99 -13.49
C MET A 42 0.09 -9.15 -14.31
N TYR A 43 1.24 -8.81 -13.73
CA TYR A 43 2.50 -8.66 -14.49
C TYR A 43 3.54 -9.73 -14.18
N GLY A 44 3.27 -10.62 -13.21
CA GLY A 44 4.19 -11.70 -12.83
C GLY A 44 5.46 -11.24 -12.13
N SER A 45 5.59 -9.95 -11.81
CA SER A 45 6.77 -9.41 -11.13
C SER A 45 6.56 -9.35 -9.63
N THR A 46 7.50 -9.94 -8.88
CA THR A 46 7.68 -9.70 -7.45
C THR A 46 8.39 -8.36 -7.22
N ARG A 47 8.01 -7.33 -7.98
CA ARG A 47 8.70 -6.04 -7.89
C ARG A 47 8.57 -5.51 -6.46
N ARG A 48 9.63 -4.89 -5.98
CA ARG A 48 9.66 -4.25 -4.67
C ARG A 48 8.71 -3.06 -4.69
N LEU A 49 8.04 -2.83 -3.57
CA LEU A 49 7.28 -1.59 -3.38
C LEU A 49 8.27 -0.47 -3.10
N THR A 50 8.07 0.68 -3.73
CA THR A 50 8.81 1.90 -3.39
C THR A 50 8.28 2.50 -2.09
N ASP A 51 9.08 3.36 -1.46
CA ASP A 51 8.70 4.05 -0.22
C ASP A 51 7.43 4.91 -0.45
N GLU A 52 7.31 5.55 -1.62
CA GLU A 52 6.11 6.30 -2.04
C GLU A 52 4.86 5.41 -2.23
N GLU A 53 5.01 4.24 -2.84
CA GLU A 53 3.89 3.31 -3.06
C GLU A 53 3.35 2.77 -1.75
N LEU A 54 4.26 2.47 -0.81
CA LEU A 54 3.88 2.08 0.54
C LEU A 54 3.19 3.23 1.27
N ALA A 55 3.73 4.45 1.16
CA ALA A 55 3.20 5.64 1.79
C ALA A 55 1.77 5.97 1.32
N ARG A 56 1.48 5.84 0.01
CA ARG A 56 0.13 6.02 -0.56
C ARG A 56 -0.87 4.98 -0.07
N ALA A 57 -0.41 3.75 0.22
CA ALA A 57 -1.26 2.67 0.68
C ALA A 57 -1.63 2.81 2.17
N ILE A 58 -0.88 3.60 2.93
CA ILE A 58 -1.10 3.82 4.35
C ILE A 58 -2.07 4.98 4.55
N ARG A 59 -3.10 4.72 5.35
CA ARG A 59 -4.06 5.75 5.79
C ARG A 59 -3.80 6.04 7.26
N LEU A 60 -3.36 7.26 7.54
CA LEU A 60 -3.13 7.85 8.84
C LEU A 60 -4.24 8.86 9.11
N ASP A 61 -5.07 8.57 10.11
CA ASP A 61 -6.10 9.50 10.55
C ASP A 61 -5.42 10.74 11.15
N PRO A 62 -5.77 11.98 10.73
CA PRO A 62 -5.21 13.20 11.29
C PRO A 62 -5.30 13.27 12.83
N SER A 63 -6.30 12.63 13.44
CA SER A 63 -6.44 12.55 14.90
C SER A 63 -5.35 11.71 15.58
N GLN A 64 -4.71 10.78 14.87
CA GLN A 64 -3.63 9.93 15.40
C GLN A 64 -2.31 10.68 15.53
N ILE A 65 -2.16 11.77 14.79
CA ILE A 65 -1.00 12.67 14.87
C ILE A 65 -1.34 13.98 15.60
N ALA A 66 -2.59 14.14 16.06
CA ALA A 66 -3.04 15.34 16.75
C ALA A 66 -2.26 15.51 18.07
N GLY A 67 -1.49 16.59 18.14
CA GLY A 67 -0.63 16.92 19.30
C GLY A 67 0.84 16.58 19.13
N LEU A 68 1.26 16.07 17.97
CA LEU A 68 2.66 15.80 17.63
C LEU A 68 3.03 16.64 16.40
N GLY A 69 3.48 17.86 16.68
CA GLY A 69 3.84 18.87 15.69
C GLY A 69 2.68 19.73 15.20
N PRO A 70 2.90 20.61 14.20
CA PRO A 70 1.88 21.49 13.68
C PRO A 70 0.76 20.65 13.04
N SER A 71 -0.50 21.03 13.27
CA SER A 71 -1.62 20.39 12.58
C SER A 71 -1.49 20.62 11.07
N LEU A 72 -2.09 19.74 10.25
CA LEU A 72 -2.17 19.95 8.80
C LEU A 72 -2.76 21.35 8.48
N GLU A 73 -3.73 21.80 9.29
CA GLU A 73 -4.30 23.14 9.20
C GLU A 73 -3.27 24.25 9.48
N ALA A 74 -2.41 24.07 10.49
CA ALA A 74 -1.33 25.01 10.80
C ALA A 74 -0.30 25.07 9.67
N LEU A 75 0.04 23.93 9.06
CA LEU A 75 0.94 23.88 7.90
C LEU A 75 0.34 24.57 6.67
N ILE A 76 -0.95 24.32 6.40
CA ILE A 76 -1.68 25.03 5.34
C ILE A 76 -1.70 26.52 5.61
N ALA A 77 -1.99 26.95 6.85
CA ALA A 77 -2.03 28.35 7.22
C ALA A 77 -0.64 29.02 7.07
N MET A 78 0.44 28.33 7.45
CA MET A 78 1.82 28.80 7.27
C MET A 78 2.15 29.04 5.80
N LEU A 79 1.86 28.05 4.93
CA LEU A 79 2.11 28.16 3.49
C LEU A 79 1.26 29.24 2.83
N LEU A 80 -0.02 29.35 3.20
CA LEU A 80 -0.91 30.41 2.73
C LEU A 80 -0.41 31.80 3.16
N GLU A 81 0.05 31.93 4.40
CA GLU A 81 0.61 33.18 4.92
C GLU A 81 1.91 33.55 4.19
N ARG A 82 2.78 32.57 3.90
CA ARG A 82 3.98 32.78 3.09
C ARG A 82 3.64 33.24 1.68
N LYS A 83 2.72 32.55 1.00
CA LYS A 83 2.20 32.93 -0.32
C LYS A 83 1.64 34.34 -0.31
N ARG A 84 0.81 34.67 0.69
CA ARG A 84 0.21 36.01 0.85
C ARG A 84 1.28 37.09 0.98
N LYS A 85 2.29 36.90 1.83
CA LYS A 85 3.40 37.86 2.02
C LYS A 85 4.14 38.14 0.71
N ILE A 86 4.37 37.13 -0.13
CA ILE A 86 5.02 37.30 -1.44
C ILE A 86 4.13 38.16 -2.36
N LEU A 87 2.85 37.82 -2.48
CA LEU A 87 1.90 38.50 -3.37
C LEU A 87 1.60 39.94 -2.94
N GLU A 88 1.63 40.23 -1.64
CA GLU A 88 1.43 41.58 -1.07
C GLU A 88 2.69 42.45 -1.12
N ARG A 89 3.88 41.85 -1.24
CA ARG A 89 5.14 42.59 -1.27
C ARG A 89 5.47 43.10 -2.67
N TYR A 90 5.36 42.24 -3.66
CA TYR A 90 5.88 42.49 -5.00
C TYR A 90 4.84 42.91 -6.04
N GLU A 91 5.31 43.51 -7.13
CA GLU A 91 4.52 43.81 -8.34
C GLU A 91 5.17 43.20 -9.60
N THR A 92 4.36 42.88 -10.63
CA THR A 92 4.82 42.18 -11.84
C THR A 92 4.92 43.06 -13.09
N ASP A 93 4.34 44.26 -13.10
CA ASP A 93 4.29 45.11 -14.29
C ASP A 93 5.69 45.58 -14.72
N SER A 94 6.54 45.95 -13.76
CA SER A 94 7.89 46.40 -14.09
C SER A 94 8.75 45.25 -14.63
N VAL A 95 8.64 44.05 -14.06
CA VAL A 95 9.47 42.92 -14.49
C VAL A 95 9.03 42.37 -15.84
N ARG A 96 7.72 42.40 -16.15
CA ARG A 96 7.22 42.10 -17.50
C ARG A 96 7.84 43.00 -18.55
N ARG A 97 7.92 44.31 -18.27
CA ARG A 97 8.60 45.26 -19.16
C ARG A 97 10.10 44.96 -19.28
N LYS A 98 10.78 44.74 -18.15
CA LYS A 98 12.22 44.39 -18.13
C LYS A 98 12.52 43.12 -18.92
N ALA A 99 11.70 42.07 -18.81
CA ALA A 99 11.87 40.83 -19.56
C ALA A 99 11.65 41.04 -21.07
N ALA A 100 10.59 41.79 -21.44
CA ALA A 100 10.33 42.14 -22.83
C ALA A 100 11.42 43.04 -23.45
N ASP A 101 12.01 43.95 -22.66
CA ASP A 101 13.15 44.77 -23.07
C ASP A 101 14.43 43.94 -23.22
N ALA A 102 14.70 43.03 -22.29
CA ALA A 102 15.86 42.13 -22.33
C ALA A 102 15.84 41.23 -23.56
N TYR A 103 14.67 40.65 -23.89
CA TYR A 103 14.46 39.87 -25.11
C TYR A 103 14.73 40.71 -26.37
N ARG A 104 14.09 41.88 -26.49
CA ARG A 104 14.27 42.77 -27.64
C ARG A 104 15.71 43.22 -27.82
N HIS A 105 16.38 43.60 -26.72
CA HIS A 105 17.77 44.03 -26.75
C HIS A 105 18.71 42.87 -27.15
N ARG A 106 18.51 41.66 -26.61
CA ARG A 106 19.34 40.50 -26.99
C ARG A 106 19.11 40.10 -28.44
N GLY A 107 17.86 40.09 -28.89
CA GLY A 107 17.50 39.81 -30.29
C GLY A 107 18.12 40.80 -31.27
N ALA A 108 18.06 42.10 -30.97
CA ALA A 108 18.67 43.12 -31.82
C ALA A 108 20.21 43.05 -31.89
N ALA A 109 20.85 42.49 -30.86
CA ALA A 109 22.31 42.37 -30.78
C ALA A 109 22.89 41.17 -31.59
N VAL A 110 22.05 40.23 -32.01
CA VAL A 110 22.49 39.10 -32.85
C VAL A 110 22.65 39.57 -34.29
N ASP A 111 23.80 39.25 -34.91
CA ASP A 111 24.02 39.50 -36.34
C ASP A 111 23.78 38.22 -37.16
N PRO A 112 22.60 38.06 -37.81
CA PRO A 112 22.28 36.88 -38.59
C PRO A 112 23.02 36.87 -39.95
N PRO A 113 23.57 35.72 -40.38
CA PRO A 113 24.12 35.55 -41.73
C PRO A 113 23.10 35.89 -42.81
N ARG A 114 23.56 36.38 -43.97
CA ARG A 114 22.68 36.81 -45.09
C ARG A 114 21.61 35.78 -45.47
N LYS A 115 21.96 34.48 -45.42
CA LYS A 115 21.06 33.36 -45.72
C LYS A 115 19.86 33.29 -44.77
N PHE A 116 20.06 33.61 -43.48
CA PHE A 116 19.06 33.46 -42.43
C PHE A 116 18.44 34.78 -41.97
N ARG A 117 18.97 35.93 -42.41
CA ARG A 117 18.53 37.27 -41.94
C ARG A 117 17.03 37.51 -42.02
N LYS A 118 16.37 37.21 -43.16
CA LYS A 118 14.92 37.42 -43.31
C LYS A 118 14.13 36.53 -42.34
N VAL A 119 14.52 35.26 -42.24
CA VAL A 119 13.87 34.27 -41.37
C VAL A 119 14.06 34.68 -39.91
N TYR A 120 15.27 35.06 -39.51
CA TYR A 120 15.59 35.49 -38.16
C TYR A 120 14.70 36.65 -37.68
N TRP A 121 14.58 37.73 -38.47
CA TRP A 121 13.75 38.88 -38.07
C TRP A 121 12.26 38.56 -38.02
N GLN A 122 11.80 37.60 -38.83
CA GLN A 122 10.43 37.10 -38.75
C GLN A 122 10.21 36.31 -37.46
N VAL A 123 11.10 35.34 -37.16
CA VAL A 123 11.05 34.55 -35.94
C VAL A 123 11.13 35.42 -34.67
N LEU A 124 11.95 36.48 -34.69
CA LEU A 124 12.04 37.44 -33.60
C LEU A 124 10.75 38.24 -33.40
N ALA A 125 9.97 38.49 -34.44
CA ALA A 125 8.68 39.19 -34.34
C ALA A 125 7.52 38.25 -33.95
N ASP A 126 7.59 37.00 -34.38
CA ASP A 126 6.57 35.98 -34.07
C ASP A 126 6.68 35.50 -32.61
N GLU A 127 7.84 35.70 -31.98
CA GLU A 127 8.14 35.37 -30.59
C GLU A 127 7.89 33.89 -30.22
N GLN A 128 7.93 32.97 -31.19
CA GLN A 128 7.69 31.54 -30.94
C GLN A 128 9.00 30.78 -30.70
N ILE A 129 9.12 30.10 -29.55
CA ILE A 129 10.31 29.27 -29.23
C ILE A 129 10.55 28.21 -30.30
N TYR A 130 9.49 27.55 -30.78
CA TYR A 130 9.56 26.51 -31.81
C TYR A 130 10.22 27.00 -33.12
N ASP A 131 9.95 28.24 -33.51
CA ASP A 131 10.52 28.80 -34.73
C ASP A 131 12.02 29.13 -34.58
N PHE A 132 12.46 29.48 -33.37
CA PHE A 132 13.87 29.61 -33.04
C PHE A 132 14.59 28.25 -33.05
N GLU A 133 14.00 27.21 -32.48
CA GLU A 133 14.55 25.85 -32.50
C GLU A 133 14.72 25.35 -33.94
N ARG A 134 13.69 25.54 -34.77
CA ARG A 134 13.74 25.18 -36.19
C ARG A 134 14.84 25.93 -36.93
N LEU A 135 15.03 27.21 -36.63
CA LEU A 135 16.11 28.01 -37.21
C LEU A 135 17.48 27.52 -36.74
N TRP A 136 17.62 27.18 -35.46
CA TRP A 136 18.84 26.64 -34.87
C TRP A 136 19.25 25.31 -35.57
N TYR A 137 18.31 24.37 -35.75
CA TYR A 137 18.56 23.13 -36.50
C TYR A 137 18.96 23.36 -37.96
N GLN A 138 18.44 24.42 -38.60
CA GLN A 138 18.80 24.77 -39.98
C GLN A 138 20.20 25.39 -40.11
N VAL A 139 20.74 25.97 -39.04
CA VAL A 139 22.11 26.49 -39.02
C VAL A 139 23.11 25.35 -39.09
N GLY A 140 22.87 24.25 -38.37
CA GLY A 140 23.64 23.00 -38.44
C GLY A 140 25.10 23.09 -37.94
N ASP A 141 25.53 24.26 -37.48
CA ASP A 141 26.83 24.53 -36.87
C ASP A 141 26.63 25.16 -35.48
N ASP A 142 26.58 24.30 -34.47
CA ASP A 142 26.33 24.63 -33.07
C ASP A 142 27.46 25.48 -32.46
N ALA A 143 28.65 25.50 -33.08
CA ALA A 143 29.78 26.28 -32.61
C ALA A 143 29.73 27.74 -33.08
N SER A 144 28.91 28.05 -34.07
CA SER A 144 28.86 29.38 -34.70
C SER A 144 28.38 30.48 -33.73
N PRO A 145 28.89 31.72 -33.86
CA PRO A 145 28.43 32.86 -33.04
C PRO A 145 26.92 33.12 -33.19
N PHE A 146 26.36 32.84 -34.36
CA PHE A 146 24.92 32.96 -34.63
C PHE A 146 24.12 31.90 -33.89
N ALA A 147 24.53 30.63 -33.92
CA ALA A 147 23.86 29.55 -33.19
C ALA A 147 23.85 29.80 -31.67
N ARG A 148 24.97 30.27 -31.10
CA ARG A 148 25.02 30.67 -29.68
C ARG A 148 24.10 31.85 -29.40
N GLY A 149 24.08 32.86 -30.27
CA GLY A 149 23.16 33.99 -30.18
C GLY A 149 21.69 33.58 -30.22
N LEU A 150 21.32 32.57 -31.01
CA LEU A 150 19.96 32.02 -31.04
C LEU A 150 19.59 31.39 -29.69
N VAL A 151 20.48 30.59 -29.09
CA VAL A 151 20.26 29.99 -27.77
C VAL A 151 20.03 31.07 -26.71
N ASP A 152 20.84 32.12 -26.70
CA ASP A 152 20.68 33.21 -25.73
C ASP A 152 19.37 34.00 -25.95
N VAL A 153 18.92 34.16 -27.20
CA VAL A 153 17.63 34.81 -27.51
C VAL A 153 16.47 33.91 -27.08
N MET A 154 16.57 32.60 -27.29
CA MET A 154 15.59 31.61 -26.82
C MET A 154 15.50 31.62 -25.29
N GLU A 155 16.63 31.69 -24.59
CA GLU A 155 16.66 31.81 -23.13
C GLU A 155 15.90 33.06 -22.66
N ARG A 156 16.17 34.24 -23.25
CA ARG A 156 15.44 35.48 -22.89
C ARG A 156 13.94 35.42 -23.22
N LEU A 157 13.58 34.74 -24.31
CA LEU A 157 12.19 34.51 -24.66
C LEU A 157 11.50 33.58 -23.66
N GLY A 158 12.19 32.51 -23.23
CA GLY A 158 11.73 31.63 -22.16
C GLY A 158 11.51 32.39 -20.85
N GLU A 159 12.49 33.18 -20.40
CA GLU A 159 12.36 34.03 -19.21
C GLU A 159 11.15 34.98 -19.31
N LYS A 160 10.91 35.57 -20.49
CA LYS A 160 9.74 36.43 -20.74
C LYS A 160 8.43 35.66 -20.55
N TYR A 161 8.30 34.46 -21.12
CA TYR A 161 7.11 33.62 -20.97
C TYR A 161 6.87 33.20 -19.52
N GLU A 162 7.92 32.81 -18.81
CA GLU A 162 7.84 32.43 -17.40
C GLU A 162 7.30 33.60 -16.54
N VAL A 163 7.76 34.83 -16.80
CA VAL A 163 7.28 36.03 -16.12
C VAL A 163 5.83 36.39 -16.50
N GLU A 164 5.44 36.18 -17.75
CA GLU A 164 4.05 36.38 -18.19
C GLU A 164 3.10 35.37 -17.54
N GLU A 165 3.50 34.10 -17.45
CA GLU A 165 2.74 33.07 -16.76
C GLU A 165 2.59 33.39 -15.27
N LEU A 166 3.67 33.81 -14.60
CA LEU A 166 3.64 34.24 -13.20
C LEU A 166 2.59 35.34 -12.99
N ALA A 167 2.57 36.35 -13.85
CA ALA A 167 1.62 37.46 -13.75
C ALA A 167 0.17 37.06 -14.10
N ALA A 168 -0.02 36.05 -14.95
CA ALA A 168 -1.33 35.54 -15.32
C ALA A 168 -1.93 34.62 -14.25
N LYS A 169 -1.10 33.77 -13.63
CA LYS A 169 -1.50 32.76 -12.65
C LYS A 169 -1.77 33.37 -11.28
N TYR A 170 -1.02 34.39 -10.88
CA TYR A 170 -1.11 34.98 -9.54
C TYR A 170 -1.47 36.46 -9.58
N THR A 171 -2.31 36.88 -8.62
CA THR A 171 -2.66 38.30 -8.45
C THR A 171 -1.71 38.94 -7.43
N PHE A 172 -0.79 39.75 -7.94
CA PHE A 172 0.12 40.57 -7.12
C PHE A 172 -0.54 41.89 -6.75
N THR A 173 -0.38 42.32 -5.51
CA THR A 173 -0.96 43.58 -4.98
C THR A 173 0.07 44.53 -4.37
N GLY A 174 1.34 44.09 -4.34
CA GLY A 174 2.44 44.86 -3.79
C GLY A 174 2.93 45.99 -4.67
N ARG A 175 4.07 46.55 -4.28
CA ARG A 175 4.69 47.71 -4.95
C ARG A 175 6.19 47.55 -5.18
N GLU A 176 6.82 46.55 -4.58
CA GLU A 176 8.24 46.30 -4.72
C GLU A 176 8.53 45.71 -6.09
N SER A 177 9.35 46.41 -6.89
CA SER A 177 9.76 45.92 -8.19
C SER A 177 10.77 44.79 -8.07
N MET A 178 10.67 43.78 -8.93
CA MET A 178 11.61 42.67 -8.98
C MET A 178 12.51 42.70 -10.21
N THR A 179 13.62 41.96 -10.15
CA THR A 179 14.46 41.63 -11.32
C THR A 179 13.92 40.37 -12.01
N VAL A 180 14.31 40.11 -13.27
CA VAL A 180 13.89 38.89 -13.97
C VAL A 180 14.32 37.62 -13.21
N PRO A 181 15.58 37.46 -12.77
CA PRO A 181 15.96 36.29 -11.98
C PRO A 181 15.17 36.15 -10.67
N GLN A 182 14.86 37.26 -10.02
CA GLN A 182 14.05 37.26 -8.80
C GLN A 182 12.60 36.84 -9.07
N ALA A 183 12.02 37.25 -10.20
CA ALA A 183 10.67 36.83 -10.60
C ALA A 183 10.60 35.32 -10.85
N LEU A 184 11.61 34.75 -11.51
CA LEU A 184 11.69 33.31 -11.75
C LEU A 184 11.81 32.53 -10.45
N ALA A 185 12.66 32.99 -9.52
CA ALA A 185 12.78 32.38 -8.19
C ALA A 185 11.46 32.45 -7.40
N ILE A 186 10.76 33.59 -7.45
CA ILE A 186 9.44 33.76 -6.82
C ILE A 186 8.40 32.83 -7.47
N LYS A 187 8.42 32.68 -8.80
CA LYS A 187 7.53 31.75 -9.49
C LYS A 187 7.75 30.33 -8.99
N GLU A 188 9.00 29.87 -8.94
CA GLU A 188 9.37 28.55 -8.44
C GLU A 188 8.91 28.36 -6.98
N GLU A 189 9.13 29.37 -6.12
CA GLU A 189 8.69 29.36 -4.72
C GLU A 189 7.16 29.20 -4.62
N LEU A 190 6.40 29.98 -5.39
CA LEU A 190 4.93 29.93 -5.39
C LEU A 190 4.39 28.60 -5.91
N GLU A 191 5.03 28.00 -6.92
CA GLU A 191 4.64 26.71 -7.46
C GLU A 191 4.89 25.56 -6.50
N LYS A 192 6.04 25.57 -5.80
CA LYS A 192 6.32 24.63 -4.71
C LYS A 192 5.28 24.74 -3.59
N ILE A 193 4.91 25.98 -3.22
CA ILE A 193 3.86 26.21 -2.21
C ILE A 193 2.52 25.65 -2.69
N ASP A 194 2.13 25.86 -3.94
CA ASP A 194 0.87 25.34 -4.49
C ASP A 194 0.84 23.81 -4.56
N GLU A 195 1.96 23.18 -4.90
CA GLU A 195 2.11 21.72 -4.86
C GLU A 195 1.94 21.18 -3.44
N LEU A 196 2.64 21.77 -2.47
CA LEU A 196 2.52 21.38 -1.06
C LEU A 196 1.11 21.59 -0.51
N LEU A 197 0.46 22.71 -0.83
CA LEU A 197 -0.93 22.96 -0.42
C LEU A 197 -1.87 21.90 -0.96
N LYS A 198 -1.69 21.49 -2.22
CA LYS A 198 -2.48 20.41 -2.82
C LYS A 198 -2.22 19.08 -2.12
N GLN A 199 -0.95 18.73 -1.85
CA GLN A 199 -0.60 17.51 -1.12
C GLN A 199 -1.21 17.49 0.29
N LEU A 200 -1.16 18.60 1.02
CA LEU A 200 -1.75 18.74 2.36
C LEU A 200 -3.28 18.64 2.33
N GLU A 201 -3.94 19.22 1.33
CA GLU A 201 -5.38 19.11 1.16
C GLU A 201 -5.81 17.67 0.81
N GLU A 202 -5.08 17.00 -0.07
CA GLU A 202 -5.30 15.58 -0.39
C GLU A 202 -5.06 14.68 0.82
N ALA A 203 -3.99 14.93 1.59
CA ALA A 203 -3.68 14.20 2.82
C ALA A 203 -4.79 14.40 3.87
N SER A 204 -5.31 15.62 4.02
CA SER A 204 -6.43 15.92 4.91
C SER A 204 -7.71 15.17 4.52
N LYS A 205 -8.03 15.11 3.21
CA LYS A 205 -9.23 14.43 2.70
C LYS A 205 -9.14 12.91 2.75
N ASN A 206 -7.98 12.36 2.39
CA ASN A 206 -7.81 10.91 2.18
C ASN A 206 -7.05 10.20 3.31
N ALA A 207 -6.66 10.94 4.36
CA ALA A 207 -5.83 10.43 5.45
C ALA A 207 -4.47 9.88 4.93
N GLN A 208 -3.93 10.40 3.83
CA GLN A 208 -2.71 9.90 3.18
C GLN A 208 -1.49 10.78 3.46
N ILE A 209 -1.08 10.83 4.72
CA ILE A 209 -0.03 11.75 5.20
C ILE A 209 1.35 11.42 4.63
N GLY A 210 1.61 10.16 4.27
CA GLY A 210 2.90 9.74 3.70
C GLY A 210 3.18 10.27 2.29
N VAL A 211 2.25 10.98 1.65
CA VAL A 211 2.42 11.55 0.30
C VAL A 211 2.99 12.98 0.36
N ILE A 212 3.07 13.58 1.54
CA ILE A 212 3.57 14.94 1.72
C ILE A 212 5.09 14.94 1.60
N ASP A 213 5.62 15.82 0.75
CA ASP A 213 7.06 16.07 0.66
C ASP A 213 7.53 16.87 1.88
N MET A 214 8.05 16.14 2.87
CA MET A 214 8.52 16.73 4.12
C MET A 214 9.83 17.51 3.94
N ASP A 215 10.65 17.17 2.96
CA ASP A 215 11.91 17.86 2.72
C ASP A 215 11.62 19.23 2.11
N LEU A 216 10.73 19.29 1.11
CA LEU A 216 10.25 20.54 0.54
C LEU A 216 9.52 21.41 1.57
N LEU A 217 8.69 20.81 2.42
CA LEU A 217 7.97 21.53 3.47
C LEU A 217 8.92 22.14 4.52
N SER A 218 10.06 21.48 4.77
CA SER A 218 11.08 21.99 5.69
C SER A 218 11.80 23.24 5.18
N GLU A 219 11.83 23.49 3.86
CA GLU A 219 12.40 24.72 3.29
C GLU A 219 11.59 25.97 3.66
N PHE A 220 10.29 25.79 3.93
CA PHE A 220 9.35 26.88 4.24
C PHE A 220 9.08 27.04 5.73
N ALA A 221 9.50 26.08 6.55
CA ALA A 221 9.24 26.06 7.97
C ALA A 221 10.13 27.05 8.73
N GLU A 222 9.58 27.69 9.76
CA GLU A 222 10.39 28.53 10.65
C GLU A 222 11.30 27.66 11.54
N PRO A 223 12.44 28.18 12.03
CA PRO A 223 13.35 27.40 12.88
C PRO A 223 12.69 26.75 14.11
N GLY A 224 11.62 27.35 14.64
CA GLY A 224 10.83 26.80 15.75
C GLY A 224 9.94 25.61 15.39
N ASP A 225 9.58 25.46 14.11
CA ASP A 225 8.71 24.39 13.61
C ASP A 225 9.50 23.19 13.08
N MET A 226 10.79 23.37 12.79
CA MET A 226 11.68 22.32 12.28
C MET A 226 11.80 21.12 13.24
N GLU A 227 11.89 21.36 14.55
CA GLU A 227 11.93 20.27 15.53
C GLU A 227 10.63 19.46 15.52
N GLN A 228 9.50 20.14 15.37
CA GLN A 228 8.18 19.52 15.35
C GLN A 228 7.95 18.71 14.07
N LEU A 229 8.40 19.23 12.92
CA LEU A 229 8.38 18.52 11.64
C LEU A 229 9.27 17.27 11.67
N GLY A 230 10.44 17.36 12.28
CA GLY A 230 11.33 16.21 12.47
C GLY A 230 10.67 15.10 13.30
N GLN A 231 9.96 15.46 14.38
CA GLN A 231 9.20 14.51 15.20
C GLN A 231 8.05 13.86 14.42
N LEU A 232 7.31 14.66 13.64
CA LEU A 232 6.23 14.18 12.79
C LEU A 232 6.77 13.16 11.75
N ARG A 233 7.88 13.48 11.08
CA ARG A 233 8.52 12.58 10.12
C ARG A 233 8.91 11.25 10.75
N GLN A 234 9.59 11.27 11.89
CA GLN A 234 10.02 10.05 12.58
C GLN A 234 8.84 9.15 12.96
N MET A 235 7.75 9.74 13.46
CA MET A 235 6.55 8.99 13.81
C MET A 235 5.88 8.36 12.59
N ILE A 236 5.77 9.09 11.48
CA ILE A 236 5.22 8.55 10.23
C ILE A 236 6.06 7.35 9.79
N GLU A 237 7.39 7.48 9.77
CA GLU A 237 8.29 6.38 9.41
C GLU A 237 8.14 5.16 10.33
N ASP A 238 8.08 5.38 11.64
CA ASP A 238 7.92 4.31 12.64
C ASP A 238 6.57 3.61 12.48
N TYR A 239 5.50 4.37 12.26
CA TYR A 239 4.17 3.82 11.97
C TYR A 239 4.17 3.03 10.66
N MET A 240 4.77 3.57 9.59
CA MET A 240 4.89 2.87 8.32
C MET A 240 5.62 1.54 8.47
N ARG A 241 6.72 1.54 9.22
CA ARG A 241 7.51 0.34 9.51
C ARG A 241 6.69 -0.68 10.29
N GLU A 242 6.01 -0.27 11.35
CA GLU A 242 5.20 -1.18 12.16
C GLU A 242 4.05 -1.79 11.33
N MET A 243 3.38 -0.98 10.51
CA MET A 243 2.29 -1.45 9.65
C MET A 243 2.77 -2.40 8.56
N ALA A 244 3.93 -2.14 7.99
CA ALA A 244 4.61 -3.05 7.07
C ALA A 244 4.91 -4.39 7.77
N GLU A 245 5.54 -4.38 8.95
CA GLU A 245 5.87 -5.59 9.72
C GLU A 245 4.63 -6.42 10.11
N ARG A 246 3.55 -5.74 10.55
CA ARG A 246 2.27 -6.39 10.87
C ARG A 246 1.73 -7.17 9.69
N GLN A 247 1.87 -6.62 8.49
CA GLN A 247 1.41 -7.24 7.25
C GLN A 247 2.42 -8.16 6.59
N GLY A 248 3.59 -8.35 7.20
CA GLY A 248 4.64 -9.21 6.65
C GLY A 248 5.34 -8.57 5.45
N ILE A 249 5.48 -7.26 5.43
CA ILE A 249 6.28 -6.53 4.47
C ILE A 249 7.59 -6.18 5.19
N GLU A 250 8.72 -6.65 4.66
CA GLU A 250 10.05 -6.41 5.23
C GLU A 250 10.82 -5.42 4.36
N ARG A 251 11.63 -4.55 4.97
CA ARG A 251 12.51 -3.63 4.23
C ARG A 251 13.85 -4.33 3.95
N ASP A 252 14.23 -4.38 2.68
CA ASP A 252 15.56 -4.77 2.21
C ASP A 252 16.29 -3.51 1.71
N GLY A 253 17.61 -3.55 1.56
CA GLY A 253 18.44 -2.38 1.22
C GLY A 253 18.11 -1.65 -0.09
N ALA A 254 17.16 -2.16 -0.88
CA ALA A 254 16.65 -1.51 -2.09
C ALA A 254 15.11 -1.59 -2.23
N GLY A 255 14.37 -1.60 -1.12
CA GLY A 255 12.91 -1.43 -1.08
C GLY A 255 12.18 -2.45 -0.22
N PHE A 256 10.85 -2.44 -0.26
CA PHE A 256 10.02 -3.33 0.54
C PHE A 256 9.69 -4.64 -0.20
N ARG A 257 9.85 -5.78 0.50
CA ARG A 257 9.61 -7.13 0.01
C ARG A 257 8.48 -7.81 0.78
N LEU A 258 7.65 -8.55 0.04
CA LEU A 258 6.59 -9.39 0.60
C LEU A 258 7.18 -10.67 1.21
N THR A 259 6.78 -10.99 2.45
CA THR A 259 7.17 -12.23 3.15
C THR A 259 6.12 -13.34 2.95
N PRO A 260 6.43 -14.60 3.31
CA PRO A 260 5.43 -15.67 3.37
C PRO A 260 4.23 -15.34 4.28
N LYS A 261 4.43 -14.50 5.31
CA LYS A 261 3.35 -14.02 6.18
C LYS A 261 2.39 -13.11 5.41
N ALA A 262 2.91 -12.18 4.60
CA ALA A 262 2.09 -11.33 3.72
C ALA A 262 1.28 -12.17 2.73
N TYR A 263 1.90 -13.21 2.16
CA TYR A 263 1.24 -14.13 1.23
C TYR A 263 0.02 -14.82 1.86
N ARG A 264 0.17 -15.37 3.07
CA ARG A 264 -0.94 -16.00 3.79
C ARG A 264 -2.05 -15.00 4.12
N LEU A 265 -1.68 -13.79 4.56
CA LEU A 265 -2.65 -12.73 4.87
C LEU A 265 -3.45 -12.34 3.62
N PHE A 266 -2.78 -12.22 2.46
CA PHE A 266 -3.43 -11.97 1.18
C PHE A 266 -4.41 -13.08 0.81
N GLN A 267 -4.00 -14.34 0.92
CA GLN A 267 -4.86 -15.49 0.62
C GLN A 267 -6.13 -15.48 1.47
N SER A 268 -6.01 -15.22 2.78
CA SER A 268 -7.17 -15.13 3.68
C SER A 268 -8.12 -14.00 3.28
N LYS A 269 -7.60 -12.80 2.97
CA LYS A 269 -8.43 -11.66 2.51
C LYS A 269 -9.10 -11.94 1.17
N LEU A 270 -8.39 -12.57 0.24
CA LEU A 270 -8.92 -12.93 -1.06
C LEU A 270 -10.07 -13.93 -0.93
N LEU A 271 -9.92 -14.90 -0.05
CA LEU A 271 -10.94 -15.88 0.29
C LEU A 271 -12.19 -15.21 0.86
N GLU A 272 -12.02 -14.30 1.83
CA GLU A 272 -13.10 -13.51 2.41
C GLU A 272 -13.85 -12.72 1.33
N LYS A 273 -13.13 -12.05 0.41
CA LYS A 273 -13.74 -11.27 -0.68
C LYS A 273 -14.49 -12.12 -1.69
N ILE A 274 -13.99 -13.32 -2.01
CA ILE A 274 -14.66 -14.27 -2.92
C ILE A 274 -15.95 -14.77 -2.26
N PHE A 275 -15.89 -15.20 -1.00
CA PHE A 275 -17.06 -15.73 -0.29
C PHE A 275 -18.07 -14.68 0.13
N ALA A 276 -17.67 -13.42 0.35
CA ALA A 276 -18.59 -12.31 0.63
C ALA A 276 -19.60 -12.08 -0.51
N ASN A 277 -19.24 -12.46 -1.75
CA ASN A 277 -20.08 -12.32 -2.93
C ASN A 277 -20.77 -13.63 -3.35
N LEU A 278 -20.51 -14.75 -2.65
CA LEU A 278 -21.20 -16.00 -2.94
C LEU A 278 -22.65 -15.91 -2.44
N GLN A 279 -23.62 -16.11 -3.34
CA GLN A 279 -25.00 -16.35 -2.93
C GLN A 279 -25.04 -17.51 -1.94
N ALA A 280 -25.93 -17.44 -0.94
CA ALA A 280 -26.18 -18.49 0.04
C ALA A 280 -26.74 -19.75 -0.65
N SER A 281 -25.89 -20.47 -1.37
CA SER A 281 -26.23 -21.69 -2.07
C SER A 281 -25.66 -22.85 -1.26
N ARG A 282 -26.58 -23.63 -0.68
CA ARG A 282 -26.42 -24.97 -0.09
C ARG A 282 -25.09 -25.16 0.65
N THR A 283 -25.15 -24.95 1.96
CA THR A 283 -24.18 -25.44 2.94
C THR A 283 -24.05 -26.96 2.86
N GLY A 284 -23.29 -27.45 1.89
CA GLY A 284 -22.75 -28.79 1.87
C GLY A 284 -21.48 -28.80 2.69
N ARG A 285 -21.57 -28.52 4.00
CA ARG A 285 -20.49 -28.99 4.87
C ARG A 285 -20.52 -30.50 4.73
N HIS A 286 -19.38 -31.12 4.45
CA HIS A 286 -19.19 -32.56 4.64
C HIS A 286 -19.27 -32.86 6.15
N GLN A 287 -20.45 -32.66 6.76
CA GLN A 287 -20.76 -32.98 8.15
C GLN A 287 -21.08 -34.46 8.25
N GLY A 288 -20.06 -35.24 8.00
CA GLY A 288 -19.99 -36.60 8.49
C GLY A 288 -18.53 -36.86 8.73
N PRO A 289 -18.03 -36.95 9.98
CA PRO A 289 -16.82 -37.75 10.17
C PRO A 289 -17.12 -39.09 9.50
N ILE A 290 -16.30 -39.48 8.53
CA ILE A 290 -16.36 -40.82 7.97
C ILE A 290 -15.97 -41.73 9.14
N VAL A 291 -16.97 -42.20 9.89
CA VAL A 291 -16.81 -43.21 10.93
C VAL A 291 -16.51 -44.49 10.17
N GLY A 292 -15.26 -44.91 10.23
CA GLY A 292 -14.73 -46.08 9.56
C GLY A 292 -13.45 -46.49 10.24
N GLU A 293 -12.94 -47.68 9.92
CA GLU A 293 -11.68 -48.17 10.49
C GLU A 293 -10.54 -47.19 10.17
N GLY A 294 -9.99 -46.59 11.22
CA GLY A 294 -8.91 -45.62 11.14
C GLY A 294 -7.89 -45.82 12.25
N SER A 295 -6.75 -45.12 12.16
CA SER A 295 -5.63 -45.27 13.09
C SER A 295 -5.78 -44.49 14.40
N VAL A 296 -6.84 -43.69 14.56
CA VAL A 296 -7.07 -42.85 15.74
C VAL A 296 -8.32 -43.31 16.47
N GLU A 297 -8.14 -43.81 17.69
CA GLU A 297 -9.22 -44.18 18.60
C GLU A 297 -9.91 -42.95 19.18
N LEU A 298 -11.24 -43.01 19.27
CA LEU A 298 -12.08 -42.02 19.95
C LEU A 298 -12.45 -42.51 21.34
N GLN A 299 -12.65 -41.59 22.28
CA GLN A 299 -13.14 -41.91 23.62
C GLN A 299 -14.56 -42.49 23.62
N GLN A 300 -15.36 -42.25 22.58
CA GLN A 300 -16.68 -42.84 22.46
C GLN A 300 -16.57 -44.29 22.04
N THR A 301 -17.24 -45.16 22.79
CA THR A 301 -17.28 -46.58 22.52
C THR A 301 -18.62 -47.01 21.91
N LYS A 302 -18.64 -48.19 21.31
CA LYS A 302 -19.87 -48.86 20.86
C LYS A 302 -19.84 -50.34 21.25
N PRO A 303 -21.00 -51.01 21.37
CA PRO A 303 -21.06 -52.47 21.47
C PRO A 303 -20.37 -53.11 20.26
N TYR A 304 -19.70 -54.23 20.48
CA TYR A 304 -19.04 -54.99 19.43
C TYR A 304 -20.05 -55.56 18.43
N GLU A 305 -19.79 -55.34 17.14
CA GLU A 305 -20.50 -55.97 16.04
C GLU A 305 -19.53 -56.84 15.22
N PHE A 306 -20.04 -57.92 14.63
CA PHE A 306 -19.21 -58.82 13.83
C PHE A 306 -18.56 -58.07 12.66
N GLY A 307 -17.23 -58.02 12.66
CA GLY A 307 -16.43 -57.25 11.70
C GLY A 307 -15.62 -56.10 12.32
N ASP A 308 -15.93 -55.70 13.57
CA ASP A 308 -15.11 -54.72 14.28
C ASP A 308 -13.73 -55.29 14.68
N SER A 309 -12.69 -54.47 14.57
CA SER A 309 -11.34 -54.84 15.01
C SER A 309 -11.24 -54.97 16.54
N ILE A 310 -10.87 -56.16 17.02
CA ILE A 310 -10.62 -56.47 18.45
C ILE A 310 -9.42 -55.66 19.00
N ALA A 311 -8.54 -55.15 18.12
CA ALA A 311 -7.42 -54.33 18.55
C ALA A 311 -7.86 -53.05 19.28
N ASN A 312 -9.08 -52.56 19.00
CA ASN A 312 -9.64 -51.35 19.59
C ASN A 312 -10.59 -51.66 20.76
N MET A 313 -10.49 -52.84 21.38
CA MET A 313 -11.35 -53.26 22.48
C MET A 313 -11.04 -52.46 23.76
N ASP A 314 -12.09 -51.88 24.36
CA ASP A 314 -12.01 -51.29 25.70
C ASP A 314 -11.99 -52.43 26.72
N ILE A 315 -10.78 -52.91 27.05
CA ILE A 315 -10.57 -54.04 27.96
C ILE A 315 -11.20 -53.76 29.33
N PRO A 316 -10.98 -52.59 29.98
CA PRO A 316 -11.61 -52.29 31.26
C PRO A 316 -13.14 -52.34 31.22
N GLN A 317 -13.78 -51.65 30.28
CA GLN A 317 -15.23 -51.61 30.21
C GLN A 317 -15.83 -52.97 29.85
N SER A 318 -15.17 -53.72 28.96
CA SER A 318 -15.60 -55.08 28.57
C SER A 318 -15.51 -56.06 29.75
N MET A 319 -14.47 -55.95 30.58
CA MET A 319 -14.35 -56.73 31.81
C MET A 319 -15.40 -56.34 32.85
N ILE A 320 -15.68 -55.05 33.03
CA ILE A 320 -16.73 -54.56 33.93
C ILE A 320 -18.09 -55.12 33.51
N ASN A 321 -18.42 -55.08 32.21
CA ASN A 321 -19.67 -55.64 31.69
C ASN A 321 -19.78 -57.15 31.97
N ALA A 322 -18.70 -57.90 31.71
CA ALA A 322 -18.65 -59.33 31.99
C ALA A 322 -18.83 -59.64 33.49
N MET A 323 -18.20 -58.85 34.38
CA MET A 323 -18.34 -59.01 35.83
C MET A 323 -19.74 -58.68 36.32
N LEU A 324 -20.35 -57.60 35.81
CA LEU A 324 -21.72 -57.20 36.14
C LEU A 324 -22.73 -58.28 35.73
N ARG A 325 -22.61 -58.83 34.52
CA ARG A 325 -23.48 -59.92 34.06
C ARG A 325 -23.38 -61.16 34.95
N THR A 326 -22.15 -61.51 35.32
CA THR A 326 -21.86 -62.76 36.01
C THR A 326 -22.00 -62.62 37.54
N GLY A 327 -22.39 -61.43 38.02
CA GLY A 327 -22.55 -61.14 39.44
C GLY A 327 -21.26 -61.30 40.26
N GLY A 328 -20.09 -61.17 39.62
CA GLY A 328 -18.77 -61.25 40.27
C GLY A 328 -18.41 -62.60 40.91
N THR A 329 -19.21 -63.66 40.72
CA THR A 329 -19.10 -64.91 41.50
C THR A 329 -18.61 -66.12 40.71
N GLN A 330 -18.58 -66.07 39.38
CA GLN A 330 -18.01 -67.16 38.58
C GLN A 330 -16.54 -66.88 38.22
N SER A 331 -15.69 -67.86 38.53
CA SER A 331 -14.29 -67.92 38.11
C SER A 331 -14.04 -69.26 37.41
N PRO A 332 -13.44 -69.28 36.20
CA PRO A 332 -12.90 -68.14 35.47
C PRO A 332 -13.99 -67.24 34.87
N LEU A 333 -13.70 -65.94 34.75
CA LEU A 333 -14.58 -64.97 34.10
C LEU A 333 -14.68 -65.31 32.61
N GLN A 334 -15.88 -65.66 32.15
CA GLN A 334 -16.13 -65.91 30.73
C GLN A 334 -16.59 -64.61 30.07
N LEU A 335 -15.85 -64.14 29.06
CA LEU A 335 -16.24 -63.03 28.19
C LEU A 335 -17.16 -63.56 27.08
N ARG A 336 -18.29 -62.89 26.84
CA ARG A 336 -19.16 -63.13 25.67
C ARG A 336 -19.11 -61.90 24.77
N SER A 337 -19.48 -62.08 23.50
CA SER A 337 -19.58 -60.99 22.51
C SER A 337 -20.32 -59.77 23.04
N ASP A 338 -21.39 -59.99 23.79
CA ASP A 338 -22.29 -58.94 24.27
C ASP A 338 -21.66 -58.07 25.38
N ASP A 339 -20.56 -58.53 25.99
CA ASP A 339 -19.82 -57.72 26.96
C ASP A 339 -18.83 -56.78 26.27
N ILE A 340 -18.44 -57.10 25.04
CA ILE A 340 -17.32 -56.46 24.34
C ILE A 340 -17.75 -55.09 23.86
N VAL A 341 -16.93 -54.11 24.23
CA VAL A 341 -17.07 -52.72 23.86
C VAL A 341 -15.82 -52.31 23.11
N VAL A 342 -15.99 -51.68 21.96
CA VAL A 342 -14.88 -51.24 21.09
C VAL A 342 -14.88 -49.71 20.96
N HIS A 343 -13.69 -49.12 20.96
CA HIS A 343 -13.51 -47.71 20.66
C HIS A 343 -13.87 -47.42 19.20
N ARG A 344 -14.65 -46.36 18.97
CA ARG A 344 -14.88 -45.89 17.61
C ARG A 344 -13.57 -45.34 17.06
N THR A 345 -13.18 -45.69 15.85
CA THR A 345 -12.03 -45.09 15.19
C THR A 345 -12.48 -44.00 14.22
N ARG A 346 -11.58 -43.03 13.99
CA ARG A 346 -11.75 -42.00 12.96
C ARG A 346 -10.70 -42.20 11.88
N ASN A 347 -11.13 -42.28 10.64
CA ASN A 347 -10.26 -42.11 9.49
C ASN A 347 -10.28 -40.64 9.05
N SER A 348 -9.11 -40.03 8.92
CA SER A 348 -8.95 -38.73 8.25
C SER A 348 -8.30 -39.02 6.90
N PRO A 349 -9.08 -39.26 5.83
CA PRO A 349 -8.49 -39.54 4.52
C PRO A 349 -7.65 -38.33 4.09
N LYS A 350 -6.41 -38.58 3.67
CA LYS A 350 -5.57 -37.55 3.03
C LYS A 350 -6.03 -37.40 1.59
N CYS A 351 -6.34 -36.18 1.17
CA CYS A 351 -6.71 -35.88 -0.21
C CYS A 351 -5.51 -35.30 -0.98
N ALA A 352 -5.36 -35.70 -2.24
CA ALA A 352 -4.42 -35.07 -3.17
C ALA A 352 -5.23 -34.38 -4.29
N THR A 353 -5.22 -33.05 -4.31
CA THR A 353 -5.93 -32.22 -5.28
C THR A 353 -4.95 -31.70 -6.33
N VAL A 354 -5.29 -31.86 -7.60
CA VAL A 354 -4.54 -31.28 -8.72
C VAL A 354 -5.44 -30.28 -9.45
N VAL A 355 -4.97 -29.04 -9.60
CA VAL A 355 -5.68 -27.97 -10.30
C VAL A 355 -4.92 -27.64 -11.58
N VAL A 356 -5.55 -27.89 -12.72
CA VAL A 356 -5.01 -27.55 -14.04
C VAL A 356 -5.55 -26.18 -14.45
N MET A 357 -4.66 -25.22 -14.73
CA MET A 357 -5.05 -23.85 -15.12
C MET A 357 -4.85 -23.63 -16.60
N ASP A 358 -5.90 -23.18 -17.30
CA ASP A 358 -5.77 -22.76 -18.70
C ASP A 358 -4.98 -21.46 -18.81
N MET A 359 -4.00 -21.46 -19.72
CA MET A 359 -3.06 -20.36 -20.00
C MET A 359 -3.14 -19.91 -21.47
N SER A 360 -4.17 -20.34 -22.20
CA SER A 360 -4.39 -20.04 -23.62
C SER A 360 -4.56 -18.54 -23.90
N GLY A 361 -4.38 -18.14 -25.17
CA GLY A 361 -4.50 -16.72 -25.58
C GLY A 361 -5.88 -16.09 -25.27
N SER A 362 -6.95 -16.90 -25.21
CA SER A 362 -8.29 -16.47 -24.78
C SER A 362 -8.32 -15.98 -23.33
N MET A 363 -7.48 -16.54 -22.45
CA MET A 363 -7.40 -16.11 -21.05
C MET A 363 -6.82 -14.70 -20.89
N ARG A 364 -6.12 -14.19 -21.91
CA ARG A 364 -5.54 -12.83 -21.90
C ARG A 364 -6.60 -11.74 -22.06
N HIS A 365 -7.77 -12.07 -22.59
CA HIS A 365 -8.86 -11.11 -22.79
C HIS A 365 -9.64 -10.89 -21.50
N HIS A 366 -10.06 -9.64 -21.25
CA HIS A 366 -10.88 -9.24 -20.09
C HIS A 366 -10.31 -9.61 -18.70
N GLY A 367 -9.00 -9.87 -18.56
CA GLY A 367 -8.39 -10.17 -17.27
C GLY A 367 -8.76 -11.54 -16.67
N LEU A 368 -9.28 -12.47 -17.48
CA LEU A 368 -9.64 -13.83 -17.05
C LEU A 368 -8.43 -14.58 -16.45
N TYR A 369 -7.25 -14.37 -17.02
CA TYR A 369 -5.98 -14.87 -16.51
C TYR A 369 -5.71 -14.49 -15.04
N VAL A 370 -5.98 -13.24 -14.66
CA VAL A 370 -5.80 -12.77 -13.28
C VAL A 370 -6.86 -13.36 -12.36
N SER A 371 -8.08 -13.51 -12.85
CA SER A 371 -9.17 -14.13 -12.10
C SER A 371 -8.87 -15.60 -11.79
N ALA A 372 -8.30 -16.34 -12.75
CA ALA A 372 -7.88 -17.73 -12.57
C ALA A 372 -6.77 -17.85 -11.52
N LYS A 373 -5.73 -16.99 -11.58
CA LYS A 373 -4.69 -16.97 -10.55
C LYS A 373 -5.21 -16.61 -9.16
N ARG A 374 -6.13 -15.65 -9.06
CA ARG A 374 -6.78 -15.28 -7.80
C ARG A 374 -7.52 -16.49 -7.21
N MET A 375 -8.29 -17.20 -8.03
CA MET A 375 -8.96 -18.43 -7.62
C MET A 375 -7.97 -19.50 -7.15
N GLY A 376 -6.87 -19.72 -7.90
CA GLY A 376 -5.83 -20.67 -7.52
C GLY A 376 -5.18 -20.31 -6.18
N LEU A 377 -4.82 -19.05 -5.96
CA LEU A 377 -4.26 -18.57 -4.70
C LEU A 377 -5.23 -18.72 -3.52
N ALA A 378 -6.51 -18.40 -3.73
CA ALA A 378 -7.54 -18.56 -2.71
C ALA A 378 -7.73 -20.04 -2.33
N LEU A 379 -7.73 -20.93 -3.32
CA LEU A 379 -7.88 -22.37 -3.11
C LEU A 379 -6.66 -22.98 -2.40
N ASP A 380 -5.44 -22.52 -2.72
CA ASP A 380 -4.22 -22.88 -1.97
C ASP A 380 -4.31 -22.44 -0.50
N GLY A 381 -4.75 -21.21 -0.26
CA GLY A 381 -4.95 -20.70 1.09
C GLY A 381 -5.99 -21.48 1.89
N LEU A 382 -7.14 -21.79 1.27
CA LEU A 382 -8.22 -22.56 1.88
C LEU A 382 -7.76 -23.98 2.25
N ILE A 383 -7.16 -24.70 1.31
CA ILE A 383 -6.75 -26.10 1.55
C ILE A 383 -5.65 -26.15 2.60
N ARG A 384 -4.63 -25.28 2.54
CA ARG A 384 -3.54 -25.29 3.52
C ARG A 384 -3.97 -24.85 4.92
N SER A 385 -5.03 -24.05 5.04
CA SER A 385 -5.54 -23.59 6.34
C SER A 385 -6.52 -24.59 6.97
N GLU A 386 -7.49 -25.12 6.22
CA GLU A 386 -8.48 -26.07 6.74
C GLU A 386 -7.97 -27.51 6.77
N TYR A 387 -7.14 -27.91 5.80
CA TYR A 387 -6.67 -29.28 5.60
C TYR A 387 -5.14 -29.35 5.49
N PRO A 388 -4.38 -29.04 6.55
CA PRO A 388 -2.91 -28.98 6.52
C PRO A 388 -2.22 -30.31 6.17
N GLY A 389 -2.95 -31.43 6.18
CA GLY A 389 -2.46 -32.76 5.79
C GLY A 389 -2.69 -33.14 4.33
N ASP A 390 -3.39 -32.31 3.55
CA ASP A 390 -3.74 -32.57 2.15
C ASP A 390 -2.67 -32.03 1.19
N PHE A 391 -2.52 -32.70 0.04
CA PHE A 391 -1.59 -32.30 -1.02
C PHE A 391 -2.32 -31.50 -2.09
N LEU A 392 -1.76 -30.35 -2.48
CA LEU A 392 -2.28 -29.52 -3.56
C LEU A 392 -1.18 -29.19 -4.57
N GLN A 393 -1.45 -29.46 -5.85
CA GLN A 393 -0.55 -29.17 -6.96
C GLN A 393 -1.28 -28.36 -8.03
N PHE A 394 -0.66 -27.29 -8.51
CA PHE A 394 -1.11 -26.55 -9.70
C PHE A 394 -0.29 -26.99 -10.91
N ILE A 395 -0.96 -27.14 -12.05
CA ILE A 395 -0.38 -27.50 -13.36
C ILE A 395 -0.74 -26.44 -14.38
#